data_AF-A0A7Y2CJX6-F1
#
_entry.id   AF-A0A7Y2CJX6-F1
#
_cell.length_a   1.000
_cell.length_b   1.000
_cell.length_c   1.000
_cell.angle_alpha   90.00
_cell.angle_beta   90.00
_cell.angle_gamma   90.00
#
_symmetry.space_group_name_H-M   'P 1'
#
loop_
_entity.id
_entity.type
_entity.pdbx_description
1 polymer ?
#
loop_
_entity_poly.entity_id
_entity_poly.type
_entity_poly.pdbx_seq_one_letter_code
_entity_poly.pdbx_strand_id
1 'polypeptide(L)'
;APWYARFHLAIFVWGKADLLQRRAGVRETYQDYYRALYRDDAPGYPAFREALQATGRWTAERGLPWVFVILPEFHEFPGPFADVYSRVRRDAEAAGARVIDITEAFADADPATMWVARNDVHPNARGHAAIAAAIRERVDPALFRRSP
;
A
#
# COMPACT_ATOMS: atom_id res chain seq x y z
N ALA A 1 11.52 17.89 -19.59
CA ALA A 1 10.60 18.40 -18.55
C ALA A 1 9.78 19.55 -19.11
N PRO A 2 8.50 19.71 -18.76
CA PRO A 2 7.65 20.82 -19.21
C PRO A 2 8.28 22.18 -18.86
N TRP A 3 7.95 23.24 -19.62
CA TRP A 3 8.53 24.58 -19.44
C TRP A 3 8.30 25.17 -18.03
N TYR A 4 7.16 24.85 -17.40
CA TYR A 4 6.82 25.29 -16.05
C TYR A 4 7.63 24.59 -14.94
N ALA A 5 8.31 23.47 -15.25
CA ALA A 5 9.12 22.73 -14.29
C ALA A 5 10.40 23.49 -13.85
N ARG A 6 10.71 24.62 -14.48
CA ARG A 6 11.88 25.47 -14.16
C ARG A 6 11.54 26.68 -13.27
N PHE A 7 10.24 26.90 -13.00
CA PHE A 7 9.78 28.01 -12.17
C PHE A 7 9.46 27.53 -10.75
N HIS A 8 10.50 27.34 -9.94
CA HIS A 8 10.38 26.80 -8.59
C HIS A 8 9.44 27.63 -7.69
N LEU A 9 9.40 28.95 -7.86
CA LEU A 9 8.47 29.82 -7.14
C LEU A 9 7.00 29.54 -7.53
N ALA A 10 6.73 29.38 -8.82
CA ALA A 10 5.38 29.07 -9.30
C ALA A 10 4.91 27.70 -8.80
N ILE A 11 5.78 26.68 -8.83
CA ILE A 11 5.50 25.35 -8.27
C ILE A 11 5.26 25.43 -6.76
N PHE A 12 6.07 26.21 -6.04
CA PHE A 12 5.92 26.40 -4.59
C PHE A 12 4.57 27.05 -4.26
N VAL A 13 4.23 28.17 -4.92
CA VAL A 13 2.96 28.87 -4.70
C VAL A 13 1.78 27.98 -5.06
N TRP A 14 1.84 27.27 -6.19
CA TRP A 14 0.82 26.32 -6.60
C TRP A 14 0.65 25.19 -5.58
N GLY A 15 1.75 24.61 -5.07
CA GLY A 15 1.70 23.58 -4.04
C GLY A 15 1.12 24.06 -2.71
N LYS A 16 1.37 25.32 -2.31
CA LYS A 16 0.73 25.91 -1.12
C LYS A 16 -0.76 26.17 -1.32
N ALA A 17 -1.15 26.67 -2.49
CA ALA A 17 -2.55 26.85 -2.86
C ALA A 17 -3.29 25.51 -2.89
N ASP A 18 -2.70 24.47 -3.48
CA ASP A 18 -3.26 23.10 -3.52
C ASP A 18 -3.44 22.53 -2.10
N LEU A 19 -2.44 22.67 -1.22
CA LEU A 19 -2.53 22.24 0.17
C LEU A 19 -3.66 22.95 0.93
N LEU A 20 -3.80 24.27 0.75
CA LEU A 20 -4.88 25.04 1.36
C LEU A 20 -6.24 24.59 0.84
N GLN A 21 -6.37 24.34 -0.46
CA GLN A 21 -7.59 23.82 -1.07
C GLN A 21 -7.97 22.45 -0.50
N ARG A 22 -7.01 21.52 -0.34
CA ARG A 22 -7.26 20.22 0.28
C ARG A 22 -7.67 20.34 1.75
N ARG A 23 -6.99 21.18 2.54
CA ARG A 23 -7.36 21.43 3.94
C ARG A 23 -8.74 22.06 4.10
N ALA A 24 -9.16 22.87 3.13
CA ALA A 24 -10.49 23.47 3.10
C ALA A 24 -11.57 22.52 2.53
N GLY A 25 -11.23 21.27 2.20
CA GLY A 25 -12.17 20.28 1.63
C GLY A 25 -12.57 20.56 0.18
N VAL A 26 -11.88 21.46 -0.51
CA VAL A 26 -12.14 21.82 -1.92
C VAL A 26 -11.55 20.78 -2.88
N ARG A 27 -10.53 20.05 -2.45
CA ARG A 27 -9.87 18.98 -3.22
C ARG A 27 -9.69 17.74 -2.37
N GLU A 28 -9.70 16.57 -3.01
CA GLU A 28 -9.50 15.28 -2.36
C GLU A 28 -8.16 15.22 -1.61
N THR A 29 -8.17 14.63 -0.42
CA THR A 29 -6.94 14.27 0.29
C THR A 29 -6.37 12.96 -0.26
N TYR A 30 -5.14 12.61 0.12
CA TYR A 30 -4.58 11.29 -0.21
C TYR A 30 -5.45 10.17 0.39
N GLN A 31 -6.06 10.40 1.56
CA GLN A 31 -6.96 9.44 2.20
C GLN A 31 -8.23 9.22 1.39
N ASP A 32 -8.84 10.30 0.89
CA ASP A 32 -10.04 10.22 0.05
C ASP A 32 -9.72 9.47 -1.24
N TYR A 33 -8.60 9.83 -1.88
CA TYR A 33 -8.12 9.17 -3.09
C TYR A 33 -7.93 7.66 -2.88
N TYR A 34 -7.18 7.24 -1.84
CA TYR A 34 -6.94 5.81 -1.61
C TYR A 34 -8.22 5.06 -1.25
N ARG A 35 -9.12 5.62 -0.42
CA ARG A 35 -10.41 4.98 -0.12
C ARG A 35 -11.29 4.85 -1.37
N ALA A 36 -11.28 5.85 -2.24
CA ALA A 36 -12.04 5.83 -3.48
C ALA A 36 -11.66 4.66 -4.40
N LEU A 37 -10.41 4.19 -4.37
CA LEU A 37 -9.94 3.04 -5.17
C LEU A 37 -10.57 1.71 -4.76
N TYR A 38 -11.05 1.59 -3.51
CA TYR A 38 -11.58 0.34 -2.93
C TYR A 38 -13.07 0.40 -2.61
N ARG A 39 -13.79 1.42 -3.09
CA ARG A 39 -15.25 1.43 -3.04
C ARG A 39 -15.81 0.36 -3.96
N ASP A 40 -16.98 -0.16 -3.61
CA ASP A 40 -17.63 -1.21 -4.40
C ASP A 40 -17.99 -0.74 -5.83
N ASP A 41 -18.18 0.57 -6.02
CA ASP A 41 -18.44 1.21 -7.31
C ASP A 41 -17.18 1.68 -8.05
N ALA A 42 -15.99 1.47 -7.47
CA ALA A 42 -14.74 1.90 -8.07
C ALA A 42 -14.43 1.03 -9.30
N PRO A 43 -14.14 1.62 -10.47
CA PRO A 43 -13.98 0.85 -11.71
C PRO A 43 -12.81 -0.15 -11.66
N GLY A 44 -11.77 0.15 -10.88
CA GLY A 44 -10.60 -0.73 -10.73
C GLY A 44 -10.79 -1.87 -9.72
N TYR A 45 -11.76 -1.77 -8.81
CA TYR A 45 -11.91 -2.73 -7.73
C TYR A 45 -12.42 -4.11 -8.20
N PRO A 46 -13.39 -4.22 -9.14
CA PRO A 46 -13.74 -5.49 -9.76
C PRO A 46 -12.54 -6.18 -10.43
N ALA A 47 -11.74 -5.42 -11.19
CA ALA A 47 -10.55 -5.95 -11.88
C ALA A 47 -9.48 -6.44 -10.87
N PHE A 48 -9.30 -5.73 -9.76
CA PHE A 48 -8.43 -6.17 -8.67
C PHE A 48 -8.89 -7.51 -8.08
N ARG A 49 -10.19 -7.65 -7.78
CA ARG A 49 -10.75 -8.90 -7.24
C ARG A 49 -10.63 -10.06 -8.24
N GLU A 50 -10.87 -9.80 -9.52
CA GLU A 50 -10.68 -10.79 -10.58
C GLU A 50 -9.22 -11.24 -10.68
N ALA A 51 -8.26 -10.32 -10.59
CA ALA A 51 -6.83 -10.63 -10.62
C ALA A 51 -6.39 -11.48 -9.42
N LEU A 52 -6.93 -11.22 -8.22
CA LEU A 52 -6.72 -12.06 -7.05
C LEU A 52 -7.23 -13.48 -7.29
N GLN A 53 -8.47 -13.62 -7.77
CA GLN A 53 -9.05 -14.94 -8.05
C GLN A 53 -8.29 -15.69 -9.16
N ALA A 54 -7.86 -14.99 -10.20
CA ALA A 54 -7.06 -15.57 -11.28
C ALA A 54 -5.71 -16.09 -10.76
N THR A 55 -5.04 -15.31 -9.91
CA THR A 55 -3.79 -15.72 -9.24
C THR A 55 -4.02 -16.96 -8.38
N GLY A 56 -5.06 -16.93 -7.54
CA GLY A 56 -5.41 -18.04 -6.66
C GLY A 56 -5.66 -19.35 -7.40
N ARG A 57 -6.45 -19.31 -8.48
CA ARG A 57 -6.67 -20.48 -9.36
C ARG A 57 -5.35 -20.97 -9.94
N TRP A 58 -4.54 -20.07 -10.50
CA TRP A 58 -3.27 -20.42 -11.13
C TRP A 58 -2.29 -21.10 -10.16
N THR A 59 -2.20 -20.60 -8.92
CA THR A 59 -1.34 -21.19 -7.88
C THR A 59 -1.89 -22.52 -7.38
N ALA A 60 -3.21 -22.63 -7.18
CA ALA A 60 -3.85 -23.85 -6.70
C ALA A 60 -3.70 -25.01 -7.70
N GLU A 61 -3.93 -24.76 -9.00
CA GLU A 61 -3.74 -25.73 -10.08
C GLU A 61 -2.32 -26.32 -10.12
N ARG A 62 -1.33 -25.58 -9.62
CA ARG A 62 0.09 -25.96 -9.63
C ARG A 62 0.59 -26.44 -8.28
N GLY A 63 -0.27 -26.50 -7.27
CA GLY A 63 0.12 -26.81 -5.90
C GLY A 63 1.16 -25.84 -5.32
N LEU A 64 1.15 -24.58 -5.78
CA LEU A 64 2.08 -23.56 -5.32
C LEU A 64 1.51 -22.81 -4.10
N PRO A 65 2.31 -22.57 -3.06
CA PRO A 65 1.93 -21.67 -1.98
C PRO A 65 1.80 -20.24 -2.50
N TRP A 66 0.73 -19.55 -2.12
CA TRP A 66 0.55 -18.13 -2.41
C TRP A 66 0.47 -17.33 -1.12
N VAL A 67 1.37 -16.36 -0.97
CA VAL A 67 1.39 -15.40 0.13
C VAL A 67 1.10 -14.02 -0.43
N PHE A 68 0.18 -13.29 0.22
CA PHE A 68 -0.15 -11.91 -0.12
C PHE A 68 0.22 -11.01 1.07
N VAL A 69 1.09 -10.04 0.86
CA VAL A 69 1.58 -9.16 1.94
C VAL A 69 0.88 -7.81 1.88
N ILE A 70 0.30 -7.38 3.00
CA ILE A 70 -0.26 -6.03 3.16
C ILE A 70 0.80 -5.14 3.81
N LEU A 71 1.21 -4.10 3.09
CA LEU A 71 2.12 -3.06 3.57
C LEU A 71 1.32 -1.88 4.12
N PRO A 72 1.84 -1.15 5.12
CA PRO A 72 1.21 0.09 5.53
C PRO A 72 1.38 1.17 4.46
N GLU A 73 0.46 2.12 4.46
CA GLU A 73 0.59 3.37 3.72
C GLU A 73 1.62 4.27 4.42
N PHE A 74 2.63 4.74 3.69
CA PHE A 74 3.82 5.37 4.27
C PHE A 74 3.64 6.84 4.66
N HIS A 75 2.52 7.52 4.35
CA HIS A 75 2.30 8.88 4.85
C HIS A 75 2.10 8.89 6.37
N GLU A 76 1.48 7.85 6.94
CA GLU A 76 1.11 7.79 8.35
C GLU A 76 0.99 6.36 8.86
N PHE A 77 1.61 6.06 10.01
CA PHE A 77 1.52 4.75 10.69
C PHE A 77 0.83 4.88 12.05
N PRO A 78 -0.02 3.91 12.46
CA PRO A 78 -0.58 2.81 11.66
C PRO A 78 -1.56 3.27 10.56
N GLY A 79 -1.84 4.59 10.50
CA GLY A 79 -2.58 5.23 9.41
C GLY A 79 -4.08 4.97 9.45
N PRO A 80 -4.86 5.70 8.64
CA PRO A 80 -6.32 5.70 8.73
C PRO A 80 -7.00 4.62 7.86
N PHE A 81 -6.25 3.62 7.37
CA PHE A 81 -6.69 2.69 6.32
C PHE A 81 -6.98 1.26 6.82
N ALA A 82 -7.19 1.08 8.12
CA ALA A 82 -7.52 -0.24 8.69
C ALA A 82 -8.73 -0.90 8.00
N ASP A 83 -9.72 -0.12 7.59
CA ASP A 83 -10.88 -0.57 6.83
C ASP A 83 -10.50 -1.10 5.43
N VAL A 84 -9.62 -0.38 4.73
CA VAL A 84 -9.09 -0.78 3.42
C VAL A 84 -8.24 -2.05 3.54
N TYR A 85 -7.34 -2.12 4.53
CA TYR A 85 -6.50 -3.30 4.75
C TYR A 85 -7.34 -4.53 5.07
N SER A 86 -8.37 -4.40 5.92
CA SER A 86 -9.31 -5.48 6.24
C SER A 86 -10.06 -5.99 5.00
N ARG A 87 -10.50 -5.06 4.14
CA ARG A 87 -11.18 -5.40 2.87
C ARG A 87 -10.26 -6.16 1.92
N VAL A 88 -9.05 -5.65 1.69
CA VAL A 88 -8.04 -6.29 0.83
C VAL A 88 -7.65 -7.67 1.36
N ARG A 89 -7.45 -7.80 2.68
CA ARG A 89 -7.19 -9.08 3.35
C ARG A 89 -8.28 -10.08 3.03
N ARG A 90 -9.55 -9.72 3.26
CA ARG A 90 -10.69 -10.60 3.02
C ARG A 90 -10.75 -11.06 1.57
N ASP A 91 -10.54 -10.15 0.61
CA ASP A 91 -10.59 -10.50 -0.81
C ASP A 91 -9.45 -11.45 -1.22
N ALA A 92 -8.24 -11.24 -0.69
CA ALA A 92 -7.09 -12.08 -0.95
C ALA A 92 -7.21 -13.47 -0.28
N GLU A 93 -7.67 -13.53 0.97
CA GLU A 93 -7.96 -14.80 1.68
C GLU A 93 -9.05 -15.59 0.95
N ALA A 94 -10.12 -14.93 0.50
CA ALA A 94 -11.18 -15.56 -0.29
C ALA A 94 -10.69 -16.11 -1.64
N ALA A 95 -9.61 -15.53 -2.20
CA ALA A 95 -8.96 -16.03 -3.40
C ALA A 95 -7.96 -17.18 -3.11
N GLY A 96 -7.73 -17.55 -1.85
CA GLY A 96 -6.85 -18.64 -1.45
C GLY A 96 -5.42 -18.21 -1.08
N ALA A 97 -5.15 -16.91 -0.94
CA ALA A 97 -3.87 -16.43 -0.44
C ALA A 97 -3.74 -16.66 1.07
N ARG A 98 -2.52 -16.93 1.53
CA ARG A 98 -2.14 -16.73 2.94
C ARG A 98 -1.77 -15.27 3.12
N VAL A 99 -2.62 -14.49 3.78
CA VAL A 99 -2.38 -13.06 3.95
C VAL A 99 -1.48 -12.80 5.15
N ILE A 100 -0.41 -12.03 4.92
CA ILE A 100 0.49 -11.54 5.96
C ILE A 100 0.37 -10.04 6.01
N ASP A 101 -0.09 -9.54 7.14
CA ASP A 101 -0.25 -8.11 7.37
C ASP A 101 0.84 -7.61 8.29
N ILE A 102 1.60 -6.65 7.80
CA ILE A 102 2.75 -6.09 8.51
C ILE A 102 2.51 -4.65 8.95
N THR A 103 1.29 -4.10 8.81
CA THR A 103 1.03 -2.68 9.12
C THR A 103 1.37 -2.34 10.57
N GLU A 104 1.00 -3.20 11.51
CA GLU A 104 1.27 -3.04 12.94
C GLU A 104 2.77 -3.08 13.29
N ALA A 105 3.63 -3.63 12.42
CA ALA A 105 5.08 -3.62 12.64
C ALA A 105 5.68 -2.20 12.59
N PHE A 106 4.90 -1.20 12.17
CA PHE A 106 5.32 0.19 12.02
C PHE A 106 4.63 1.13 13.01
N ALA A 107 3.81 0.63 13.94
CA ALA A 107 3.00 1.46 14.84
C ALA A 107 3.83 2.47 15.67
N ASP A 108 5.05 2.10 16.05
CA ASP A 108 5.97 2.94 16.84
C ASP A 108 7.03 3.68 15.99
N ALA A 109 6.96 3.57 14.66
CA ALA A 109 7.93 4.18 13.76
C ALA A 109 7.50 5.60 13.33
N ASP A 110 8.46 6.51 13.22
CA ASP A 110 8.25 7.79 12.55
C ASP A 110 8.36 7.61 11.02
N PRO A 111 7.25 7.78 10.26
CA PRO A 111 7.26 7.60 8.81
C PRO A 111 8.30 8.47 8.10
N ALA A 112 8.55 9.69 8.57
CA ALA A 112 9.48 10.61 7.94
C ALA A 112 10.94 10.10 7.94
N THR A 113 11.30 9.25 8.91
CA THR A 113 12.62 8.60 8.94
C THR A 113 12.79 7.49 7.91
N MET A 114 11.68 7.05 7.32
CA MET A 114 11.62 5.94 6.37
C MET A 114 11.32 6.40 4.94
N TRP A 115 11.20 7.70 4.69
CA TRP A 115 10.99 8.24 3.34
C TRP A 115 12.30 8.45 2.58
N VAL A 116 12.25 8.34 1.25
CA VAL A 116 13.37 8.75 0.37
C VAL A 116 13.67 10.23 0.56
N ALA A 117 12.63 11.06 0.61
CA ALA A 117 12.73 12.49 0.87
C ALA A 117 11.43 13.03 1.46
N ARG A 118 11.46 14.26 1.99
CA ARG A 118 10.27 14.91 2.59
C ARG A 118 9.06 15.00 1.63
N ASN A 119 9.31 15.09 0.33
CA ASN A 119 8.30 15.16 -0.73
C ASN A 119 8.14 13.84 -1.50
N ASP A 120 8.80 12.78 -1.06
CA ASP A 120 8.76 11.45 -1.66
C ASP A 120 8.61 10.41 -0.55
N VAL A 121 7.36 10.10 -0.24
CA VAL A 121 6.95 9.22 0.87
C VAL A 121 7.24 7.73 0.62
N HIS A 122 7.88 7.38 -0.51
CA HIS A 122 8.26 6.00 -0.74
C HIS A 122 9.33 5.54 0.27
N PRO A 123 9.32 4.25 0.64
CA PRO A 123 10.30 3.70 1.57
C PRO A 123 11.74 3.90 1.07
N ASN A 124 12.60 4.42 1.94
CA ASN A 124 14.05 4.41 1.77
C ASN A 124 14.65 3.06 2.19
N ALA A 125 15.98 2.98 2.25
CA ALA A 125 16.69 1.77 2.68
C ALA A 125 16.25 1.26 4.07
N ARG A 126 15.98 2.16 5.03
CA ARG A 126 15.47 1.80 6.36
C ARG A 126 14.04 1.26 6.28
N GLY A 127 13.16 1.90 5.52
CA GLY A 127 11.80 1.43 5.29
C GLY A 127 11.76 0.03 4.66
N HIS A 128 12.54 -0.19 3.60
CA HIS A 128 12.66 -1.51 2.96
C HIS A 128 13.26 -2.56 3.89
N ALA A 129 14.25 -2.22 4.71
CA ALA A 129 14.81 -3.14 5.70
C ALA A 129 13.77 -3.55 6.76
N ALA A 130 12.94 -2.61 7.23
CA ALA A 130 11.85 -2.89 8.15
C ALA A 130 10.78 -3.79 7.52
N ILE A 131 10.37 -3.51 6.27
CA ILE A 131 9.44 -4.37 5.51
C ILE A 131 10.00 -5.80 5.42
N ALA A 132 11.24 -5.95 4.98
CA ALA A 132 11.87 -7.26 4.82
C ALA A 132 11.97 -8.03 6.15
N ALA A 133 12.32 -7.34 7.24
CA ALA A 133 12.37 -7.93 8.57
C ALA A 133 10.98 -8.41 9.04
N ALA A 134 9.94 -7.58 8.88
CA ALA A 134 8.58 -7.91 9.30
C ALA A 134 7.98 -9.07 8.48
N ILE A 135 8.26 -9.12 7.17
CA ILE A 135 7.88 -10.25 6.30
C ILE A 135 8.58 -11.51 6.76
N ARG A 136 9.91 -11.47 6.95
CA ARG A 136 10.70 -12.64 7.37
C ARG A 136 10.24 -13.20 8.71
N GLU A 137 9.82 -12.34 9.63
CA GLU A 137 9.31 -12.74 10.95
C GLU A 137 7.95 -13.45 10.88
N ARG A 138 7.06 -13.02 9.98
CA ARG A 138 5.66 -13.48 9.92
C ARG A 138 5.40 -14.58 8.90
N VAL A 139 6.23 -14.69 7.86
CA VAL A 139 6.09 -15.72 6.84
C VAL A 139 6.69 -17.02 7.34
N ASP A 140 5.87 -18.07 7.45
CA ASP A 140 6.35 -19.41 7.76
C ASP A 140 7.21 -19.96 6.59
N PRO A 141 8.51 -20.25 6.80
CA PRO A 141 9.35 -20.82 5.75
C PRO A 141 8.94 -22.22 5.30
N ALA A 142 8.18 -22.96 6.12
CA ALA A 142 7.69 -24.29 5.76
C ALA A 142 6.74 -24.26 4.55
N LEU A 143 6.10 -23.11 4.28
CA LEU A 143 5.25 -22.88 3.12
C LEU A 143 5.94 -23.19 1.79
N PHE A 144 7.24 -22.92 1.70
CA PHE A 144 7.99 -23.00 0.45
C PHE A 144 8.86 -24.24 0.34
N ARG A 145 8.80 -25.16 1.31
CA ARG A 145 9.49 -26.43 1.20
C ARG A 145 8.78 -27.27 0.15
N ARG A 146 9.51 -27.74 -0.87
CA ARG A 146 8.98 -28.74 -1.81
C ARG A 146 8.66 -30.01 -1.02
N SER A 147 7.46 -30.55 -1.20
CA SER A 147 7.19 -31.92 -0.78
C SER A 147 8.20 -32.86 -1.46
N PRO A 148 8.72 -33.87 -0.74
CA PRO A 148 9.67 -34.84 -1.29
C PRO A 148 9.09 -35.60 -2.49
#